data_AF-A0A0B7HT92-F1
#
_entry.id   AF-A0A0B7HT92-F1
#
_cell.length_a   1.000
_cell.length_b   1.000
_cell.length_c   1.000
_cell.angle_alpha   90.00
_cell.angle_beta   90.00
_cell.angle_gamma   90.00
#
_symmetry.space_group_name_H-M   'P 1'
#
loop_
_entity.id
_entity.type
_entity.pdbx_description
1 polymer ?
#
loop_
_entity_poly.entity_id
_entity_poly.type
_entity_poly.pdbx_seq_one_letter_code
_entity_poly.pdbx_strand_id
1 'polypeptide(L)'
;MNNLWILTEERPKKKVLAVILQKFTQDYKLSGFIDSIRILPILQGGKFAFTYEVTGFRCNKVNKVYIKTVSGNSSFTDFLIFFQKEEPKQKDIPIYAIEETKTDDKESRNTGGFYQRLFKVCFY
;
A
#
# COMPACT_ATOMS: atom_id res chain seq x y z
N MET A 1 0.49 14.78 -11.75
CA MET A 1 0.75 14.13 -10.45
C MET A 1 0.42 12.66 -10.58
N ASN A 2 1.15 11.79 -9.88
CA ASN A 2 0.96 10.34 -9.95
C ASN A 2 0.09 9.88 -8.78
N ASN A 3 -0.55 8.72 -8.95
CA ASN A 3 -1.32 8.07 -7.91
C ASN A 3 -0.46 6.97 -7.28
N LEU A 4 -0.75 6.64 -6.03
CA LEU A 4 -0.16 5.50 -5.35
C LEU A 4 -1.17 4.35 -5.41
N TRP A 5 -0.80 3.26 -6.04
CA TRP A 5 -1.64 2.06 -6.12
C TRP A 5 -1.07 0.99 -5.20
N ILE A 6 -1.92 0.42 -4.36
CA ILE A 6 -1.61 -0.64 -3.41
C ILE A 6 -2.44 -1.84 -3.81
N LEU A 7 -1.80 -2.84 -4.39
CA LEU A 7 -2.38 -4.12 -4.76
C LEU A 7 -2.21 -5.10 -3.61
N THR A 8 -3.27 -5.83 -3.29
CA THR A 8 -3.27 -6.81 -2.19
C THR A 8 -4.34 -7.86 -2.39
N GLU A 9 -4.14 -9.05 -1.85
CA GLU A 9 -5.14 -10.13 -1.91
C GLU A 9 -6.24 -9.96 -0.87
N GLU A 10 -5.93 -9.34 0.27
CA GLU A 10 -6.83 -9.17 1.40
C GLU A 10 -7.05 -7.70 1.75
N ARG A 11 -8.04 -7.41 2.59
CA ARG A 11 -8.30 -6.04 3.04
C ARG A 11 -7.20 -5.60 4.02
N PRO A 12 -6.40 -4.56 3.71
CA PRO A 12 -5.31 -4.13 4.58
C PRO A 12 -5.82 -3.52 5.88
N LYS A 13 -5.09 -3.76 6.97
CA LYS A 13 -5.28 -3.02 8.22
C LYS A 13 -4.84 -1.57 8.03
N LYS A 14 -5.58 -0.63 8.65
CA LYS A 14 -5.24 0.81 8.59
C LYS A 14 -3.80 1.11 9.07
N LYS A 15 -3.32 0.37 10.07
CA LYS A 15 -1.94 0.49 10.58
C LYS A 15 -0.91 0.16 9.49
N VAL A 16 -1.13 -0.89 8.71
CA VAL A 16 -0.24 -1.30 7.61
C VAL A 16 -0.19 -0.22 6.53
N LEU A 17 -1.34 0.34 6.15
CA LEU A 17 -1.39 1.47 5.21
C LEU A 17 -0.60 2.68 5.71
N ALA A 18 -0.71 3.02 7.00
CA ALA A 18 0.05 4.12 7.58
C ALA A 18 1.57 3.88 7.46
N VAL A 19 2.03 2.66 7.77
CA VAL A 19 3.45 2.29 7.65
C VAL A 19 3.93 2.36 6.20
N ILE A 20 3.15 1.84 5.26
CA ILE A 20 3.43 1.91 3.82
C ILE A 20 3.61 3.37 3.37
N LEU A 21 2.65 4.22 3.75
CA LEU A 21 2.66 5.64 3.38
C LEU A 21 3.84 6.38 4.03
N GLN A 22 4.14 6.10 5.31
CA GLN A 22 5.31 6.67 5.98
C GLN A 22 6.61 6.26 5.28
N LYS A 23 6.78 4.97 4.99
CA LYS A 23 7.96 4.46 4.26
C LYS A 23 8.10 5.12 2.90
N PHE A 24 7.02 5.22 2.13
CA PHE A 24 7.00 5.94 0.87
C PHE A 24 7.46 7.40 1.03
N THR A 25 6.94 8.14 2.02
CA THR A 25 7.35 9.53 2.22
C THR A 25 8.81 9.66 2.65
N GLN A 26 9.31 8.78 3.50
CA GLN A 26 10.71 8.78 3.95
C GLN A 26 11.68 8.49 2.80
N ASP A 27 11.41 7.43 2.03
CA ASP A 27 12.27 6.99 0.94
C ASP A 27 12.38 8.01 -0.19
N TYR A 28 11.28 8.69 -0.50
CA TYR A 28 11.24 9.71 -1.54
C TYR A 28 11.51 11.12 -1.01
N LYS A 29 11.84 11.26 0.29
CA LYS A 29 12.07 12.53 1.00
C LYS A 29 10.95 13.54 0.77
N LEU A 30 9.71 13.06 0.83
CA LEU A 30 8.50 13.85 0.61
C LEU A 30 7.89 14.29 1.95
N SER A 31 7.43 15.53 2.02
CA SER A 31 6.55 15.96 3.11
C SER A 31 5.15 15.38 2.88
N GLY A 32 4.78 14.39 3.69
CA GLY A 32 3.45 13.80 3.69
C GLY A 32 2.81 13.86 5.07
N PHE A 33 1.52 14.21 5.11
CA PHE A 33 0.71 14.21 6.32
C PHE A 33 -0.24 13.02 6.28
N ILE A 34 -0.20 12.23 7.35
CA ILE A 34 -1.14 11.12 7.59
C ILE A 34 -2.05 11.56 8.73
N ASP A 35 -3.33 11.72 8.42
CA ASP A 35 -4.40 11.96 9.36
C ASP A 35 -5.20 10.64 9.54
N SER A 36 -6.47 10.74 9.88
CA SER A 36 -7.41 9.63 10.03
C SER A 36 -7.62 8.90 8.71
N ILE A 37 -6.90 7.79 8.52
CA ILE A 37 -7.01 6.94 7.32
C ILE A 37 -8.43 6.34 7.22
N ARG A 38 -9.10 6.61 6.09
CA ARG A 38 -10.39 6.00 5.71
C ARG A 38 -10.25 5.30 4.36
N ILE A 39 -10.85 4.14 4.25
CA ILE A 39 -10.85 3.32 3.03
C ILE A 39 -12.27 3.36 2.49
N LEU A 40 -12.47 3.98 1.32
CA LEU A 40 -13.77 4.19 0.70
C LEU A 40 -13.87 3.30 -0.55
N PRO A 41 -14.87 2.41 -0.67
CA PRO A 41 -15.05 1.61 -1.89
C PRO A 41 -15.44 2.51 -3.07
N ILE A 42 -14.86 2.23 -4.24
CA ILE A 42 -15.24 2.85 -5.51
C ILE A 42 -16.26 1.94 -6.19
N LEU A 43 -17.43 2.51 -6.51
CA LEU A 43 -18.47 1.85 -7.27
C LEU A 43 -18.36 2.26 -8.74
N GLN A 44 -18.23 1.29 -9.65
CA GLN A 44 -18.33 1.53 -11.08
C GLN A 44 -19.67 1.00 -11.59
N GLY A 45 -20.54 1.88 -12.09
CA GLY A 45 -21.83 1.49 -12.66
C GLY A 45 -22.74 0.72 -11.69
N GLY A 46 -22.67 1.02 -10.39
CA GLY A 46 -23.43 0.32 -9.35
C GLY A 46 -22.87 -1.05 -8.94
N LYS A 47 -21.71 -1.46 -9.49
CA LYS A 47 -21.01 -2.69 -9.11
C LYS A 47 -19.74 -2.37 -8.32
N PHE A 48 -19.38 -3.27 -7.41
CA PHE A 48 -18.12 -3.19 -6.67
C PHE A 48 -16.96 -3.43 -7.63
N ALA A 49 -16.11 -2.41 -7.80
CA ALA A 49 -14.93 -2.48 -8.66
C ALA A 49 -13.70 -3.11 -7.97
N PHE A 50 -13.88 -3.67 -6.76
CA PHE A 50 -12.81 -4.16 -5.87
C PHE A 50 -11.65 -3.16 -5.68
N THR A 51 -11.94 -1.88 -5.89
CA THR A 51 -11.01 -0.77 -5.82
C THR A 51 -11.51 0.18 -4.75
N TYR A 52 -10.60 0.67 -3.93
CA TYR A 52 -10.89 1.53 -2.79
C TYR A 52 -10.00 2.76 -2.85
N GLU A 53 -10.55 3.92 -2.58
CA GLU A 53 -9.79 5.15 -2.39
C GLU A 53 -9.44 5.32 -0.91
N VAL A 54 -8.16 5.57 -0.64
CA VAL A 54 -7.67 5.86 0.71
C VAL A 54 -7.63 7.37 0.88
N THR A 55 -8.39 7.87 1.84
CA THR A 55 -8.39 9.28 2.25
C THR A 55 -7.72 9.43 3.60
N GLY A 56 -7.21 10.63 3.89
CA GLY A 56 -6.42 10.90 5.10
C GLY A 56 -4.91 10.91 4.86
N PHE A 57 -4.45 10.79 3.61
CA PHE A 57 -3.05 11.02 3.23
C PHE A 57 -2.95 12.22 2.31
N ARG A 58 -2.09 13.19 2.66
CA ARG A 58 -1.80 14.36 1.82
C ARG A 58 -0.31 14.45 1.56
N CYS A 59 0.08 14.50 0.30
CA CYS A 59 1.48 14.61 -0.12
C CYS A 59 1.57 15.39 -1.43
N ASN A 60 2.53 16.31 -1.56
CA ASN A 60 2.64 17.17 -2.76
C ASN A 60 2.91 16.39 -4.06
N LYS A 61 3.45 15.18 -3.98
CA LYS A 61 3.72 14.34 -5.17
C LYS A 61 2.66 13.27 -5.45
N VAL A 62 1.81 12.94 -4.47
CA VAL A 62 0.78 11.90 -4.60
C VAL A 62 -0.57 12.56 -4.69
N ASN A 63 -1.28 12.36 -5.79
CA ASN A 63 -2.62 12.90 -5.96
C ASN A 63 -3.64 12.11 -5.15
N LYS A 64 -3.72 10.80 -5.41
CA LYS A 64 -4.63 9.88 -4.72
C LYS A 64 -3.94 8.57 -4.40
N VAL A 65 -4.44 7.90 -3.37
CA VAL A 65 -4.00 6.57 -2.97
C VAL A 65 -5.15 5.61 -3.21
N TYR A 66 -4.90 4.55 -3.96
CA TYR A 66 -5.87 3.52 -4.27
C TYR A 66 -5.41 2.18 -3.73
N ILE A 67 -6.35 1.40 -3.21
CA ILE A 67 -6.16 -0.01 -2.89
C ILE A 67 -6.96 -0.81 -3.91
N LYS A 68 -6.35 -1.80 -4.54
CA LYS A 68 -7.06 -2.74 -5.40
C LYS A 68 -6.89 -4.14 -4.86
N THR A 69 -8.02 -4.79 -4.59
CA THR A 69 -8.03 -6.21 -4.23
C THR A 69 -7.87 -7.04 -5.50
N VAL A 70 -6.83 -7.85 -5.56
CA VAL A 70 -6.54 -8.73 -6.70
C VAL A 70 -6.34 -10.16 -6.22
N SER A 71 -6.79 -11.12 -7.00
CA SER A 71 -6.52 -12.55 -6.77
C SER A 71 -5.44 -12.99 -7.76
N GLY A 72 -4.22 -13.21 -7.29
CA GLY A 72 -3.14 -13.78 -8.09
C GLY A 72 -3.12 -15.31 -8.00
N ASN A 73 -2.48 -15.98 -8.97
CA ASN A 73 -2.19 -17.42 -8.89
C ASN A 73 -0.93 -17.74 -8.07
N SER A 74 -0.20 -16.73 -7.60
CA SER A 74 1.07 -16.89 -6.89
C SER A 74 1.12 -15.93 -5.70
N SER A 75 1.07 -16.49 -4.50
CA SER A 75 0.99 -15.81 -3.21
C SER A 75 2.36 -15.31 -2.70
N PHE A 76 3.20 -14.77 -3.60
CA PHE A 76 4.58 -14.45 -3.23
C PHE A 76 4.71 -13.17 -2.38
N THR A 77 3.72 -12.28 -2.40
CA THR A 77 3.76 -10.98 -1.71
C THR A 77 2.37 -10.50 -1.28
N ASP A 78 2.21 -10.03 -0.05
CA ASP A 78 0.92 -9.53 0.48
C ASP A 78 0.53 -8.15 -0.08
N PHE A 79 1.52 -7.29 -0.34
CA PHE A 79 1.31 -5.97 -0.93
C PHE A 79 2.30 -5.66 -2.05
N LEU A 80 1.77 -5.15 -3.16
CA LEU A 80 2.55 -4.56 -4.24
C LEU A 80 2.17 -3.08 -4.38
N ILE A 81 3.18 -2.21 -4.43
CA ILE A 81 2.95 -0.76 -4.47
C ILE A 81 3.49 -0.21 -5.79
N PHE A 82 2.70 0.61 -6.45
CA PHE A 82 3.04 1.28 -7.70
C PHE A 82 2.83 2.79 -7.57
N PHE A 83 3.69 3.57 -8.20
CA PHE A 83 3.59 5.03 -8.19
C PHE A 83 3.47 5.59 -9.61
N GLN A 84 2.24 5.57 -10.14
CA GLN A 84 1.93 5.91 -11.52
C GLN A 84 0.52 6.49 -11.66
N LYS A 85 0.21 7.10 -12.81
CA LYS A 85 -1.09 7.76 -13.03
C LYS A 85 -2.22 6.74 -13.21
N GLU A 86 -2.00 5.74 -14.05
CA GLU A 86 -3.00 4.75 -14.42
C GLU A 86 -2.95 3.52 -13.51
N GLU A 87 -4.01 2.70 -13.56
CA GLU A 87 -4.05 1.44 -12.83
C GLU A 87 -2.91 0.50 -13.29
N PRO A 88 -2.19 -0.15 -12.35
CA PRO A 88 -1.13 -1.10 -12.68
C PRO A 88 -1.61 -2.29 -13.50
N LYS A 89 -0.90 -2.56 -14.59
CA LYS A 89 -1.03 -3.75 -15.44
C LYS A 89 0.04 -4.77 -15.05
N GLN A 90 -0.14 -6.03 -15.45
CA GLN A 90 0.79 -7.12 -15.15
C GLN A 90 2.23 -6.88 -15.67
N LYS A 91 2.39 -6.00 -16.66
CA LYS A 91 3.71 -5.61 -17.20
C LYS A 91 4.38 -4.48 -16.43
N ASP A 92 3.63 -3.77 -15.59
CA ASP A 92 4.16 -2.65 -14.81
C ASP A 92 5.00 -3.19 -13.66
N ILE A 93 6.01 -2.42 -13.27
CA ILE A 93 6.97 -2.84 -12.24
C ILE A 93 6.61 -2.16 -10.92
N PRO A 94 6.42 -2.92 -9.82
CA PRO A 94 6.15 -2.34 -8.51
C PRO A 94 7.41 -1.64 -7.96
N ILE A 95 7.20 -0.52 -7.26
CA ILE A 95 8.27 0.18 -6.53
C ILE A 95 8.59 -0.51 -5.21
N TYR A 96 7.59 -1.19 -4.63
CA TYR A 96 7.75 -1.99 -3.43
C TYR A 96 6.97 -3.29 -3.54
N ALA A 97 7.58 -4.35 -3.03
CA ALA A 97 6.94 -5.60 -2.67
C ALA A 97 7.09 -5.78 -1.16
N ILE A 98 5.97 -6.03 -0.48
CA ILE A 98 5.91 -6.18 0.97
C ILE A 98 5.25 -7.51 1.31
N GLU A 99 5.87 -8.24 2.23
CA GLU A 99 5.33 -9.45 2.84
C GLU A 99 4.94 -9.14 4.29
N GLU A 100 3.67 -9.31 4.63
CA GLU A 100 3.16 -9.24 6.01
C GLU A 100 3.34 -10.62 6.66
N THR A 101 4.48 -10.81 7.28
CA THR A 101 4.71 -11.95 8.18
C THR A 101 3.78 -11.86 9.40
N LYS A 102 3.03 -12.95 9.64
CA LYS A 102 2.16 -13.13 10.80
C LYS A 102 3.00 -13.24 12.08
N THR A 103 3.13 -12.17 12.85
CA THR A 103 3.49 -12.29 14.27
C THR A 103 2.22 -12.59 15.04
N ASP A 104 2.16 -13.75 15.67
CA ASP A 104 1.18 -14.00 16.72
C ASP A 104 1.69 -13.32 18.01
N ASP A 105 0.83 -12.54 18.66
CA ASP A 105 1.07 -11.74 19.86
C ASP A 105 1.25 -12.64 21.11
N LYS A 106 2.26 -13.51 21.10
CA LYS A 106 2.76 -14.19 22.30
C LYS A 106 4.28 -14.05 22.34
N GLU A 107 4.74 -13.14 23.19
CA GLU A 107 6.11 -12.73 23.43
C GLU A 107 6.68 -11.66 22.49
N SER A 108 6.46 -10.39 22.83
CA SER A 108 7.59 -9.48 22.90
C SER A 108 7.33 -8.37 23.91
N ARG A 109 8.02 -8.46 25.05
CA ARG A 109 8.12 -7.41 26.07
C ARG A 109 9.05 -6.26 25.62
N ASN A 110 9.17 -5.98 24.33
CA ASN A 110 9.92 -4.84 23.82
C ASN A 110 9.20 -4.20 22.63
N THR A 111 9.02 -2.88 22.71
CA THR A 111 8.38 -1.96 21.77
C THR A 111 9.10 -1.88 20.40
N GLY A 112 9.16 -2.99 19.65
CA GLY A 112 9.91 -3.06 18.39
C GLY A 112 9.44 -4.08 17.35
N GLY A 113 8.25 -4.67 17.51
CA GLY A 113 7.75 -5.73 16.63
C GLY A 113 6.65 -5.27 15.67
N PHE A 114 7.01 -4.65 14.55
CA PHE A 114 6.19 -4.69 13.32
C PHE A 114 7.14 -4.96 12.15
N TYR A 115 6.85 -6.00 11.37
CA TYR A 115 7.86 -6.81 10.68
C TYR A 115 8.64 -6.19 9.51
N GLN A 116 9.71 -6.93 9.19
CA GLN A 116 10.94 -6.54 8.51
C GLN A 116 11.18 -7.40 7.26
N ARG A 117 10.56 -7.09 6.10
CA ARG A 117 11.11 -7.35 4.75
C ARG A 117 10.36 -6.49 3.72
N LEU A 118 10.85 -5.26 3.57
CA LEU A 118 10.46 -4.35 2.50
C LEU A 118 11.51 -4.47 1.40
N PHE A 119 11.15 -5.06 0.26
CA PHE A 119 12.03 -5.06 -0.90
C PHE A 119 11.77 -3.79 -1.69
N LYS A 120 12.69 -2.82 -1.55
CA LYS A 120 12.78 -1.70 -2.48
C LYS A 120 13.47 -2.19 -3.74
N VAL A 121 12.73 -2.20 -4.83
CA VAL A 121 13.29 -2.58 -6.13
C VAL A 121 13.99 -1.35 -6.70
N CYS A 122 15.30 -1.24 -6.48
CA CYS A 122 16.15 -0.20 -7.09
C CYS A 122 16.74 -0.75 -8.39
N PHE A 123 16.45 -0.11 -9.53
CA PHE A 123 17.20 -0.32 -10.77
C PHE A 123 18.07 0.90 -11.09
N TYR A 124 19.31 0.63 -11.53
CA TYR A 124 20.28 1.59 -12.05
C TYR A 124 19.99 1.95 -13.51
#